data_AF-A0A381KKR9-F1
#
_entry.id   AF-A0A381KKR9-F1
#
_cell.length_a   1.000
_cell.length_b   1.000
_cell.length_c   1.000
_cell.angle_alpha   90.00
_cell.angle_beta   90.00
_cell.angle_gamma   90.00
#
_symmetry.space_group_name_H-M   'P 1'
#
loop_
_entity.id
_entity.type
_entity.pdbx_description
1 polymer ?
#
loop_
_entity_poly.entity_id
_entity_poly.type
_entity_poly.pdbx_seq_one_letter_code
_entity_poly.pdbx_strand_id
1 'polypeptide(L)'
;MKERIKGAFIKKKIFHVLKMTLFVVALSLILLSLLGTVAHATGLVDDTINAENLYSKYPLSNYQLDFYVDNSWSWLPWNWLDGIGKSVQYGLYCITNFVWTISLYLSNATGYVVQEAYKLDFINDMADSIGKSIQTLAGVTQNGFSSTGFYVGFLLLIILVVGIYVAYTGLIKRETSKALHAVINFVVVFVLSASFIAYAPDYIKKINEFSSDISTASLDLGTKIMLPNSDSEGKDSVDLIRDSLFSIQVEQPWLLLQFGNSNAEEIGTDRVEALVSASPEDEDGKTREEVVKTEIEDNDNNNLTIPQVVNRLGMVFFLLFFNLGITIFVFLLMGMMLFSQILFIIFAMFLPISFLLSMIPSYESMAKQAIVRVFNTIMTRAGITLIVTVAFSISSMFYNISTDYPFFMVAFLQIVCFAGIYMKLGDLMSMFSLNANDSQSMGRRIFRRPYLYLAHRARRMERRLAGAVTAGGVAGAVAGSSVAGKRAERKNTASKENRGNTTSSMG
;
A
#
# COMPACT_ATOMS: atom_id res chain seq x y z
N MET A 1 -45.56 -15.96 21.68
CA MET A 1 -44.09 -16.10 21.78
C MET A 1 -43.32 -15.68 20.52
N LYS A 2 -43.79 -16.01 19.30
CA LYS A 2 -43.17 -15.59 18.01
C LYS A 2 -43.10 -14.07 17.76
N GLU A 3 -44.07 -13.29 18.25
CA GLU A 3 -44.07 -11.83 18.04
C GLU A 3 -43.05 -11.07 18.90
N ARG A 4 -42.83 -11.51 20.15
CA ARG A 4 -41.81 -10.94 21.04
C ARG A 4 -40.39 -11.14 20.49
N ILE A 5 -40.13 -12.26 19.81
CA ILE A 5 -38.83 -12.58 19.20
C ILE A 5 -38.59 -11.74 17.93
N LYS A 6 -39.61 -11.51 17.10
CA LYS A 6 -39.52 -10.60 15.94
C LYS A 6 -39.26 -9.15 16.36
N GLY A 7 -39.95 -8.66 17.40
CA GLY A 7 -39.73 -7.31 17.93
C GLY A 7 -38.31 -7.08 18.49
N ALA A 8 -37.74 -8.09 19.18
CA ALA A 8 -36.36 -8.02 19.68
C ALA A 8 -35.32 -7.99 18.55
N PHE A 9 -35.57 -8.71 17.44
CA PHE A 9 -34.67 -8.72 16.28
C PHE A 9 -34.69 -7.40 15.52
N ILE A 10 -35.86 -6.79 15.35
CA ILE A 10 -36.02 -5.49 14.69
C ILE A 10 -35.38 -4.38 15.55
N LYS A 11 -35.60 -4.38 16.88
CA LYS A 11 -34.94 -3.44 17.80
C LYS A 11 -33.42 -3.55 17.77
N LYS A 12 -32.88 -4.79 17.72
CA LYS A 12 -31.43 -5.01 17.65
C LYS A 12 -30.81 -4.52 16.33
N LYS A 13 -31.53 -4.67 15.21
CA LYS A 13 -31.10 -4.17 13.89
C LYS A 13 -31.15 -2.65 13.81
N ILE A 14 -32.21 -2.03 14.32
CA ILE A 14 -32.35 -0.56 14.41
C ILE A 14 -31.26 0.01 15.32
N PHE A 15 -31.00 -0.61 16.47
CA PHE A 15 -29.94 -0.18 17.39
C PHE A 15 -28.55 -0.29 16.78
N HIS A 16 -28.31 -1.30 15.92
CA HIS A 16 -27.04 -1.45 15.21
C HIS A 16 -26.86 -0.40 14.11
N VAL A 17 -27.90 -0.12 13.33
CA VAL A 17 -27.89 0.96 12.33
C VAL A 17 -27.69 2.30 13.02
N LEU A 18 -28.40 2.57 14.12
CA LEU A 18 -28.28 3.81 14.88
C LEU A 18 -26.88 3.97 15.49
N LYS A 19 -26.27 2.90 16.01
CA LYS A 19 -24.85 2.92 16.43
C LYS A 19 -23.91 3.21 15.27
N MET A 20 -24.15 2.65 14.09
CA MET A 20 -23.32 2.85 12.92
C MET A 20 -23.45 4.29 12.39
N THR A 21 -24.67 4.84 12.35
CA THR A 21 -24.91 6.24 11.99
C THR A 21 -24.31 7.19 13.02
N LEU A 22 -24.46 6.90 14.32
CA LEU A 22 -23.85 7.71 15.38
C LEU A 22 -22.31 7.64 15.32
N PHE A 23 -21.74 6.50 14.97
CA PHE A 23 -20.30 6.35 14.75
C PHE A 23 -19.84 7.13 13.53
N VAL A 24 -20.58 7.10 12.42
CA VAL A 24 -20.27 7.89 11.22
C VAL A 24 -20.38 9.39 11.54
N VAL A 25 -21.45 9.82 12.22
CA VAL A 25 -21.61 11.23 12.63
C VAL A 25 -20.52 11.65 13.61
N ALA A 26 -20.15 10.81 14.58
CA ALA A 26 -19.05 11.10 15.50
C ALA A 26 -17.71 11.14 14.77
N LEU A 27 -17.46 10.25 13.82
CA LEU A 27 -16.25 10.26 12.99
C LEU A 27 -16.21 11.50 12.09
N SER A 28 -17.35 11.90 11.49
CA SER A 28 -17.49 13.13 10.71
C SER A 28 -17.31 14.37 11.57
N LEU A 29 -17.84 14.40 12.80
CA LEU A 29 -17.64 15.49 13.75
C LEU A 29 -16.20 15.54 14.28
N ILE A 30 -15.53 14.40 14.44
CA ILE A 30 -14.11 14.33 14.76
C ILE A 30 -13.28 14.86 13.58
N LEU A 31 -13.58 14.43 12.35
CA LEU A 31 -12.97 14.97 11.12
C LEU A 31 -13.20 16.48 10.97
N LEU A 32 -14.42 16.97 11.24
CA LEU A 32 -14.73 18.40 11.26
C LEU A 32 -14.02 19.14 12.40
N SER A 33 -13.87 18.52 13.57
CA SER A 33 -13.14 19.11 14.69
C SER A 33 -11.63 19.18 14.44
N LEU A 34 -11.09 18.24 13.65
CA LEU A 34 -9.71 18.25 13.19
C LEU A 34 -9.47 19.36 12.14
N LEU A 35 -10.50 19.77 11.40
CA LEU A 35 -10.43 20.90 10.46
C LEU A 35 -10.52 22.27 11.18
N GLY A 36 -11.18 22.34 12.34
CA GLY A 36 -11.40 23.58 13.09
C GLY A 36 -10.26 24.02 14.01
N THR A 37 -9.27 23.16 14.25
CA THR A 37 -8.01 23.54 14.89
C THR A 37 -6.92 23.55 13.84
N VAL A 38 -6.70 24.72 13.23
CA VAL A 38 -5.45 25.03 12.54
C VAL A 38 -4.35 25.15 13.61
N ALA A 39 -3.99 24.02 14.22
CA ALA A 39 -2.61 23.84 14.57
C ALA A 39 -1.91 23.79 13.21
N HIS A 40 -1.06 24.79 12.93
CA HIS A 40 -0.17 24.75 11.77
C HIS A 40 0.54 23.39 11.80
N ALA A 41 0.03 22.43 11.03
CA ALA A 41 0.68 21.16 10.80
C ALA A 41 1.79 21.47 9.82
N THR A 42 2.87 22.05 10.33
CA THR A 42 4.12 22.27 9.59
C THR A 42 4.51 20.91 9.00
N GLY A 43 4.20 20.67 7.73
CA GLY A 43 4.52 19.42 7.02
C GLY A 43 3.38 18.73 6.25
N LEU A 44 2.11 18.80 6.64
CA LEU A 44 1.05 18.06 5.89
C LEU A 44 0.54 18.81 4.65
N VAL A 45 0.65 20.13 4.68
CA VAL A 45 0.41 21.02 3.54
C VAL A 45 1.67 21.85 3.45
N ASP A 46 2.43 21.62 2.39
CA ASP A 46 3.61 22.41 2.10
C ASP A 46 3.17 23.53 1.15
N ASP A 47 3.10 24.75 1.68
CA ASP A 47 2.74 25.94 0.91
C ASP A 47 3.95 26.53 0.17
N THR A 48 5.11 25.86 0.19
CA THR A 48 6.26 26.30 -0.61
C THR A 48 6.02 26.06 -2.09
N ILE A 49 5.86 27.16 -2.83
CA ILE A 49 5.67 27.15 -4.27
C ILE A 49 7.03 26.93 -4.92
N ASN A 50 7.18 25.80 -5.62
CA ASN A 50 8.29 25.54 -6.51
C ASN A 50 7.73 25.34 -7.92
N ALA A 51 8.02 26.29 -8.82
CA ALA A 51 7.54 26.27 -10.20
C ALA A 51 8.15 25.13 -11.04
N GLU A 52 9.22 24.47 -10.57
CA GLU A 52 9.83 23.34 -11.28
C GLU A 52 9.01 22.04 -11.16
N ASN A 53 8.21 21.91 -10.10
CA ASN A 53 7.42 20.71 -9.80
C ASN A 53 5.93 21.02 -9.96
N LEU A 54 5.20 20.15 -10.68
CA LEU A 54 3.78 20.34 -10.98
C LEU A 54 2.93 20.39 -9.71
N TYR A 55 3.19 19.51 -8.75
CA TYR A 55 2.42 19.45 -7.49
C TYR A 55 2.54 20.73 -6.64
N SER A 56 3.55 21.57 -6.88
CA SER A 56 3.82 22.83 -6.17
C SER A 56 3.80 24.06 -7.06
N LYS A 57 3.40 23.91 -8.34
CA LYS A 57 3.33 25.03 -9.30
C LYS A 57 2.30 26.07 -8.87
N TYR A 58 1.17 25.61 -8.32
CA TYR A 58 0.09 26.45 -7.79
C TYR A 58 -0.35 25.95 -6.40
N PRO A 59 -0.82 26.86 -5.53
CA PRO A 59 -1.46 26.48 -4.28
C PRO A 59 -2.62 25.51 -4.49
N LEU A 60 -2.90 24.65 -3.50
CA LEU A 60 -4.04 23.71 -3.57
C LEU A 60 -5.39 24.42 -3.71
N SER A 61 -5.52 25.66 -3.23
CA SER A 61 -6.72 26.48 -3.37
C SER A 61 -7.05 26.78 -4.84
N ASN A 62 -6.05 26.94 -5.70
CA ASN A 62 -6.25 27.18 -7.14
C ASN A 62 -6.96 26.03 -7.86
N TYR A 63 -6.90 24.82 -7.28
CA TYR A 63 -7.59 23.64 -7.77
C TYR A 63 -8.99 23.47 -7.14
N GLN A 64 -9.57 24.50 -6.50
CA GLN A 64 -10.97 24.45 -6.10
C GLN A 64 -11.91 24.31 -7.31
N LEU A 65 -13.14 23.86 -7.06
CA LEU A 65 -14.16 23.81 -8.11
C LEU A 65 -14.78 25.19 -8.29
N ASP A 66 -15.04 25.57 -9.54
CA ASP A 66 -15.71 26.83 -9.83
C ASP A 66 -17.20 26.62 -10.09
N PHE A 67 -17.98 27.64 -9.73
CA PHE A 67 -19.42 27.69 -9.95
C PHE A 67 -19.85 29.13 -10.18
N TYR A 68 -20.51 29.37 -11.31
CA TYR A 68 -21.01 30.69 -11.67
C TYR A 68 -22.53 30.70 -11.74
N VAL A 69 -23.13 31.74 -11.16
CA VAL A 69 -24.55 32.03 -11.27
C VAL A 69 -24.69 33.46 -11.76
N ASP A 70 -25.18 33.63 -12.99
CA ASP A 70 -25.53 34.96 -13.47
C ASP A 70 -26.65 35.55 -12.60
N ASN A 71 -26.31 36.66 -11.95
CA ASN A 71 -27.18 37.42 -11.06
C ASN A 71 -27.58 38.79 -11.65
N SER A 72 -27.18 39.10 -12.88
CA SER A 72 -27.39 40.42 -13.52
C SER A 72 -28.87 40.83 -13.61
N TRP A 73 -29.78 39.85 -13.61
CA TRP A 73 -31.22 40.01 -13.74
C TRP A 73 -32.02 39.51 -12.51
N SER A 74 -31.34 39.23 -11.39
CA SER A 74 -31.97 38.68 -10.18
C SER A 74 -32.93 39.65 -9.46
N TRP A 75 -32.88 40.94 -9.78
CA TRP A 75 -33.81 41.96 -9.28
C TRP A 75 -35.22 41.89 -9.91
N LEU A 76 -35.39 41.13 -11.00
CA LEU A 76 -36.66 41.00 -11.70
C LEU A 76 -37.61 40.01 -11.00
N PRO A 77 -38.88 40.37 -10.71
CA PRO A 77 -39.80 39.56 -9.90
C PRO A 77 -40.06 38.14 -10.38
N TRP A 78 -39.97 37.88 -11.69
CA TRP A 78 -40.17 36.54 -12.26
C TRP A 78 -38.99 35.59 -12.04
N ASN A 79 -37.79 36.10 -11.72
CA ASN A 79 -36.61 35.28 -11.39
C ASN A 79 -36.58 34.84 -9.92
N TRP A 80 -37.50 35.32 -9.07
CA TRP A 80 -37.51 35.04 -7.63
C TRP A 80 -38.00 33.62 -7.30
N LEU A 81 -38.89 33.05 -8.11
CA LEU A 81 -39.31 31.65 -8.01
C LEU A 81 -38.16 30.68 -8.34
N ASP A 82 -37.25 31.10 -9.21
CA ASP A 82 -36.04 30.35 -9.61
C ASP A 82 -34.90 30.49 -8.57
N GLY A 83 -35.01 31.46 -7.66
CA GLY A 83 -34.04 31.70 -6.58
C GLY A 83 -33.91 30.56 -5.56
N ILE A 84 -34.99 29.80 -5.33
CA ILE A 84 -34.95 28.59 -4.47
C ILE A 84 -34.11 27.50 -5.15
N GLY A 85 -34.27 27.30 -6.46
CA GLY A 85 -33.48 26.36 -7.25
C GLY A 85 -32.00 26.72 -7.25
N LYS A 86 -31.68 27.99 -7.51
CA LYS A 86 -30.32 28.53 -7.46
C LYS A 86 -29.66 28.36 -6.09
N SER A 87 -30.40 28.60 -5.00
CA SER A 87 -29.90 28.43 -3.63
C SER A 87 -29.63 26.96 -3.29
N VAL A 88 -30.52 26.05 -3.72
CA VAL A 88 -30.32 24.59 -3.55
C VAL A 88 -29.11 24.10 -4.33
N GLN A 89 -28.94 24.57 -5.57
CA GLN A 89 -27.78 24.22 -6.41
C GLN A 89 -26.49 24.79 -5.84
N TYR A 90 -26.48 26.02 -5.34
CA TYR A 90 -25.33 26.56 -4.62
C TYR A 90 -24.99 25.70 -3.40
N GLY A 91 -25.99 25.26 -2.63
CA GLY A 91 -25.78 24.31 -1.52
C GLY A 91 -25.18 22.98 -1.97
N LEU A 92 -25.65 22.41 -3.09
CA LEU A 92 -25.08 21.19 -3.68
C LEU A 92 -23.64 21.41 -4.19
N TYR A 93 -23.36 22.57 -4.78
CA TYR A 93 -22.02 22.96 -5.17
C TYR A 93 -21.11 23.05 -3.94
N CYS A 94 -21.54 23.68 -2.83
CA CYS A 94 -20.74 23.73 -1.60
C CYS A 94 -20.40 22.33 -1.08
N ILE A 95 -21.34 21.38 -1.15
CA ILE A 95 -21.07 19.98 -0.80
C ILE A 95 -20.08 19.36 -1.78
N THR A 96 -20.27 19.61 -3.07
CA THR A 96 -19.38 19.12 -4.15
C THR A 96 -17.96 19.61 -3.93
N ASN A 97 -17.77 20.91 -3.72
CA ASN A 97 -16.48 21.53 -3.45
C ASN A 97 -15.88 21.02 -2.14
N PHE A 98 -16.68 20.87 -1.07
CA PHE A 98 -16.19 20.31 0.20
C PHE A 98 -15.63 18.88 0.03
N VAL A 99 -16.35 18.00 -0.67
CA VAL A 99 -15.88 16.63 -0.92
C VAL A 99 -14.62 16.63 -1.80
N TRP A 100 -14.58 17.52 -2.79
CA TRP A 100 -13.41 17.71 -3.64
C TRP A 100 -12.19 18.23 -2.85
N THR A 101 -12.37 19.20 -1.96
CA THR A 101 -11.32 19.69 -1.07
C THR A 101 -10.73 18.58 -0.20
N ILE A 102 -11.57 17.69 0.35
CA ILE A 102 -11.07 16.51 1.07
C ILE A 102 -10.20 15.63 0.15
N SER A 103 -10.63 15.42 -1.09
CA SER A 103 -9.87 14.66 -2.09
C SER A 103 -8.53 15.32 -2.42
N LEU A 104 -8.48 16.65 -2.56
CA LEU A 104 -7.25 17.41 -2.79
C LEU A 104 -6.24 17.21 -1.64
N TYR A 105 -6.68 17.42 -0.40
CA TYR A 105 -5.80 17.24 0.76
C TYR A 105 -5.34 15.79 0.92
N LEU A 106 -6.21 14.81 0.65
CA LEU A 106 -5.84 13.40 0.69
C LEU A 106 -4.76 13.08 -0.36
N SER A 107 -4.91 13.62 -1.57
CA SER A 107 -3.96 13.41 -2.67
C SER A 107 -2.63 14.09 -2.38
N ASN A 108 -2.64 15.33 -1.87
CA ASN A 108 -1.42 16.01 -1.44
C ASN A 108 -0.70 15.27 -0.31
N ALA A 109 -1.44 14.82 0.71
CA ALA A 109 -0.88 14.00 1.80
C ALA A 109 -0.30 12.68 1.27
N THR A 110 -0.89 12.12 0.21
CA THR A 110 -0.36 10.92 -0.45
C THR A 110 1.03 11.19 -1.04
N GLY A 111 1.16 12.25 -1.83
CA GLY A 111 2.44 12.69 -2.40
C GLY A 111 3.49 13.03 -1.34
N TYR A 112 3.09 13.74 -0.29
CA TYR A 112 3.99 14.09 0.82
C TYR A 112 4.53 12.85 1.55
N VAL A 113 3.67 11.90 1.89
CA VAL A 113 4.11 10.64 2.55
C VAL A 113 5.07 9.85 1.67
N VAL A 114 4.88 9.85 0.34
CA VAL A 114 5.83 9.23 -0.59
C VAL A 114 7.18 9.94 -0.50
N GLN A 115 7.20 11.27 -0.57
CA GLN A 115 8.44 12.04 -0.49
C GLN A 115 9.19 11.80 0.83
N GLU A 116 8.48 11.86 1.96
CA GLU A 116 9.07 11.59 3.27
C GLU A 116 9.53 10.14 3.42
N ALA A 117 8.79 9.16 2.90
CA ALA A 117 9.19 7.76 2.99
C ALA A 117 10.51 7.47 2.25
N TYR A 118 10.79 8.18 1.15
CA TYR A 118 12.05 8.05 0.41
C TYR A 118 13.20 8.85 1.04
N LYS A 119 12.94 10.01 1.64
CA LYS A 119 13.94 10.79 2.38
C LYS A 119 14.36 10.13 3.69
N LEU A 120 13.44 9.40 4.34
CA LEU A 120 13.70 8.75 5.62
C LEU A 120 14.59 7.51 5.47
N ASP A 121 15.85 7.64 5.87
CA ASP A 121 16.76 6.53 6.08
C ASP A 121 17.04 6.29 7.57
N PHE A 122 16.06 5.70 8.27
CA PHE A 122 16.17 5.40 9.70
C PHE A 122 17.39 4.53 10.02
N ILE A 123 17.78 3.64 9.10
CA ILE A 123 18.91 2.75 9.34
C ILE A 123 20.20 3.55 9.36
N ASN A 124 20.40 4.48 8.42
CA ASN A 124 21.60 5.32 8.40
C ASN A 124 21.68 6.20 9.65
N ASP A 125 20.60 6.91 9.96
CA ASP A 125 20.54 7.86 11.08
C ASP A 125 20.71 7.16 12.44
N MET A 126 20.22 5.92 12.56
CA MET A 126 20.34 5.12 13.77
C MET A 126 21.49 4.13 13.76
N ALA A 127 22.29 4.03 12.70
CA ALA A 127 23.31 2.98 12.55
C ALA A 127 24.28 2.93 13.74
N ASP A 128 24.70 4.09 14.24
CA ASP A 128 25.58 4.18 15.41
C ASP A 128 24.89 3.70 16.69
N SER A 129 23.60 4.04 16.86
CA SER A 129 22.79 3.60 18.00
C SER A 129 22.49 2.10 17.97
N ILE A 130 22.21 1.56 16.77
CA ILE A 130 21.98 0.13 16.52
C ILE A 130 23.28 -0.64 16.80
N GLY A 131 24.40 -0.18 16.22
CA GLY A 131 25.71 -0.80 16.40
C GLY A 131 26.18 -0.77 17.86
N LYS A 132 26.02 0.35 18.57
CA LYS A 132 26.30 0.44 20.01
C LYS A 132 25.40 -0.48 20.83
N SER A 133 24.13 -0.61 20.45
CA SER A 133 23.20 -1.54 21.10
C SER A 133 23.63 -3.00 20.90
N ILE A 134 24.06 -3.37 19.68
CA ILE A 134 24.64 -4.69 19.35
C ILE A 134 25.90 -4.95 20.20
N GLN A 135 26.82 -3.98 20.29
CA GLN A 135 28.03 -4.04 21.12
C GLN A 135 27.69 -4.21 22.60
N THR A 136 26.73 -3.44 23.11
CA THR A 136 26.30 -3.47 24.53
C THR A 136 25.63 -4.79 24.89
N LEU A 137 24.75 -5.30 24.03
CA LEU A 137 24.08 -6.59 24.24
C LEU A 137 25.08 -7.74 24.24
N ALA A 138 26.02 -7.73 23.29
CA ALA A 138 27.06 -8.74 23.24
C ALA A 138 28.06 -8.60 24.39
N GLY A 139 28.44 -7.39 24.76
CA GLY A 139 29.58 -7.11 25.62
C GLY A 139 30.92 -7.18 24.90
N VAL A 140 30.94 -6.82 23.62
CA VAL A 140 32.14 -6.79 22.78
C VAL A 140 32.22 -5.42 22.10
N THR A 141 33.36 -4.77 22.25
CA THR A 141 33.63 -3.45 21.67
C THR A 141 34.95 -3.49 20.89
N GLN A 142 35.27 -2.41 20.17
CA GLN A 142 36.58 -2.27 19.52
C GLN A 142 37.75 -2.39 20.50
N ASN A 143 37.54 -1.99 21.76
CA ASN A 143 38.56 -2.04 22.82
C ASN A 143 38.61 -3.40 23.55
N GLY A 144 37.84 -4.40 23.09
CA GLY A 144 37.78 -5.74 23.66
C GLY A 144 36.48 -6.06 24.38
N PHE A 145 36.53 -7.05 25.27
CA PHE A 145 35.38 -7.55 26.03
C PHE A 145 35.04 -6.65 27.23
N SER A 146 33.77 -6.33 27.42
CA SER A 146 33.29 -5.62 28.61
C SER A 146 33.03 -6.57 29.79
N SER A 147 32.80 -6.01 30.98
CA SER A 147 32.47 -6.81 32.18
C SER A 147 31.04 -7.38 32.17
N THR A 148 30.16 -6.86 31.30
CA THR A 148 28.77 -7.25 31.15
C THR A 148 28.43 -7.53 29.69
N GLY A 149 27.51 -8.46 29.43
CA GLY A 149 27.02 -8.79 28.08
C GLY A 149 26.87 -10.29 27.85
N PHE A 150 26.10 -10.67 26.82
CA PHE A 150 25.79 -12.07 26.52
C PHE A 150 27.04 -12.87 26.15
N TYR A 151 27.96 -12.34 25.35
CA TYR A 151 29.21 -13.04 25.01
C TYR A 151 29.99 -13.35 26.28
N VAL A 152 30.33 -12.34 27.07
CA VAL A 152 31.20 -12.53 28.23
C VAL A 152 30.54 -13.42 29.29
N GLY A 153 29.23 -13.27 29.51
CA GLY A 153 28.49 -14.07 30.49
C GLY A 153 28.32 -15.55 30.08
N PHE A 154 28.09 -15.84 28.81
CA PHE A 154 27.79 -17.21 28.34
C PHE A 154 28.98 -17.92 27.66
N LEU A 155 30.07 -17.23 27.35
CA LEU A 155 31.22 -17.83 26.66
C LEU A 155 31.80 -19.02 27.42
N LEU A 156 32.02 -18.89 28.73
CA LEU A 156 32.55 -19.97 29.56
C LEU A 156 31.64 -21.20 29.56
N LEU A 157 30.33 -20.97 29.62
CA LEU A 157 29.33 -22.04 29.55
C LEU A 157 29.38 -22.73 28.19
N ILE A 158 29.50 -21.98 27.10
CA ILE A 158 29.62 -22.57 25.76
C ILE A 158 30.92 -23.34 25.60
N ILE A 159 32.06 -22.80 26.06
CA ILE A 159 33.35 -23.51 26.03
C ILE A 159 33.22 -24.85 26.77
N LEU A 160 32.55 -24.87 27.93
CA LEU A 160 32.29 -26.10 28.67
C LEU A 160 31.40 -27.07 27.89
N VAL A 161 30.29 -26.60 27.29
CA VAL A 161 29.38 -27.44 26.49
C VAL A 161 30.09 -28.01 25.26
N VAL A 162 30.86 -27.20 24.54
CA VAL A 162 31.67 -27.61 23.39
C VAL A 162 32.76 -28.60 23.84
N GLY A 163 33.41 -28.35 24.97
CA GLY A 163 34.43 -29.24 25.55
C GLY A 163 33.88 -30.62 25.89
N ILE A 164 32.71 -30.69 26.53
CA ILE A 164 32.02 -31.97 26.81
C ILE A 164 31.66 -32.68 25.50
N TYR A 165 31.13 -31.96 24.51
CA TYR A 165 30.80 -32.53 23.21
C TYR A 165 32.04 -33.11 22.49
N VAL A 166 33.15 -32.37 22.49
CA VAL A 166 34.42 -32.78 21.88
C VAL A 166 35.01 -33.98 22.62
N ALA A 167 34.97 -34.00 23.96
CA ALA A 167 35.43 -35.14 24.75
C ALA A 167 34.59 -36.40 24.46
N TYR A 168 33.26 -36.26 24.40
CA TYR A 168 32.36 -37.37 24.08
C TYR A 168 32.55 -37.89 22.65
N THR A 169 32.60 -37.01 21.66
CA THR A 169 32.75 -37.41 20.25
C THR A 169 34.16 -37.92 19.92
N GLY A 170 35.19 -37.29 20.48
CA GLY A 170 36.59 -37.63 20.26
C GLY A 170 37.06 -38.87 21.03
N LEU A 171 36.75 -38.99 22.33
CA LEU A 171 37.26 -40.09 23.15
C LEU A 171 36.33 -41.31 23.15
N ILE A 172 35.01 -41.10 23.24
CA ILE A 172 34.04 -42.21 23.36
C ILE A 172 33.62 -42.71 21.98
N LYS A 173 33.14 -41.81 21.10
CA LYS A 173 32.73 -42.21 19.73
C LYS A 173 33.90 -42.40 18.76
N ARG A 174 35.11 -41.94 19.12
CA ARG A 174 36.32 -41.97 18.27
C ARG A 174 36.14 -41.30 16.89
N GLU A 175 35.20 -40.36 16.78
CA GLU A 175 34.94 -39.58 15.56
C GLU A 175 35.81 -38.31 15.55
N THR A 176 37.12 -38.47 15.39
CA THR A 176 38.11 -37.37 15.48
C THR A 176 37.82 -36.22 14.51
N SER A 177 37.31 -36.53 13.31
CA SER A 177 36.92 -35.51 12.33
C SER A 177 35.78 -34.61 12.83
N LYS A 178 34.74 -35.15 13.48
CA LYS A 178 33.63 -34.34 14.01
C LYS A 178 34.04 -33.53 15.24
N ALA A 179 34.89 -34.11 16.09
CA ALA A 179 35.47 -33.42 17.23
C ALA A 179 36.33 -32.22 16.76
N LEU A 180 37.18 -32.42 15.75
CA LEU A 180 37.99 -31.35 15.17
C LEU A 180 37.13 -30.28 14.48
N HIS A 181 36.11 -30.69 13.71
CA HIS A 181 35.17 -29.76 13.06
C HIS A 181 34.45 -28.87 14.09
N ALA A 182 34.02 -29.44 15.22
CA ALA A 182 33.37 -28.66 16.28
C ALA A 182 34.29 -27.59 16.88
N VAL A 183 35.56 -27.90 17.11
CA VAL A 183 36.55 -26.93 17.61
C VAL A 183 36.85 -25.86 16.56
N ILE A 184 37.08 -26.25 15.30
CA ILE A 184 37.33 -25.29 14.22
C ILE A 184 36.12 -24.37 14.04
N ASN A 185 34.91 -24.92 13.98
CA ASN A 185 33.68 -24.13 13.85
C ASN A 185 33.52 -23.16 15.02
N PHE A 186 33.76 -23.61 16.27
CA PHE A 186 33.73 -22.73 17.44
C PHE A 186 34.69 -21.53 17.27
N VAL A 187 35.97 -21.80 16.94
CA VAL A 187 36.98 -20.74 16.80
C VAL A 187 36.64 -19.79 15.65
N VAL A 188 36.26 -20.34 14.49
CA VAL A 188 35.92 -19.53 13.31
C VAL A 188 34.69 -18.67 13.58
N VAL A 189 33.61 -19.24 14.11
CA VAL A 189 32.39 -18.50 14.45
C VAL A 189 32.70 -17.43 15.48
N PHE A 190 33.46 -17.75 16.53
CA PHE A 190 33.83 -16.81 17.58
C PHE A 190 34.64 -15.61 17.06
N VAL A 191 35.68 -15.85 16.25
CA VAL A 191 36.51 -14.77 15.71
C VAL A 191 35.69 -13.89 14.75
N LEU A 192 34.93 -14.50 13.85
CA LEU A 192 34.11 -13.75 12.88
C LEU A 192 33.00 -12.96 13.58
N SER A 193 32.32 -13.55 14.55
CA SER A 193 31.23 -12.88 15.25
C SER A 193 31.72 -11.78 16.18
N ALA A 194 32.80 -12.01 16.93
CA ALA A 194 33.40 -10.99 17.79
C ALA A 194 33.89 -9.80 16.94
N SER A 195 34.51 -10.06 15.79
CA SER A 195 34.88 -9.03 14.82
C SER A 195 33.67 -8.25 14.31
N PHE A 196 32.62 -8.95 13.87
CA PHE A 196 31.40 -8.29 13.40
C PHE A 196 30.77 -7.39 14.46
N ILE A 197 30.66 -7.89 15.70
CA ILE A 197 30.06 -7.15 16.81
C ILE A 197 30.93 -5.94 17.17
N ALA A 198 32.25 -6.11 17.24
CA ALA A 198 33.17 -5.02 17.58
C ALA A 198 33.05 -3.84 16.60
N TYR A 199 32.86 -4.12 15.30
CA TYR A 199 32.68 -3.11 14.25
C TYR A 199 31.23 -3.03 13.76
N ALA A 200 30.25 -3.36 14.61
CA ALA A 200 28.84 -3.39 14.22
C ALA A 200 28.33 -2.05 13.65
N PRO A 201 28.64 -0.86 14.20
CA PRO A 201 28.24 0.41 13.60
C PRO A 201 28.66 0.53 12.12
N ASP A 202 29.93 0.22 11.82
CA ASP A 202 30.49 0.35 10.47
C ASP A 202 29.87 -0.66 9.50
N TYR A 203 29.66 -1.90 9.94
CA TYR A 203 29.03 -2.91 9.10
C TYR A 203 27.56 -2.61 8.83
N ILE A 204 26.81 -2.10 9.80
CA ILE A 204 25.42 -1.68 9.61
C ILE A 204 25.33 -0.53 8.61
N LYS A 205 26.21 0.48 8.72
CA LYS A 205 26.29 1.59 7.74
C LYS A 205 26.57 1.08 6.33
N LYS A 206 27.61 0.26 6.14
CA LYS A 206 27.96 -0.28 4.81
C LYS A 206 26.84 -1.13 4.19
N ILE A 207 26.18 -1.96 4.99
CA ILE A 207 25.04 -2.76 4.51
C ILE A 207 23.88 -1.85 4.09
N ASN A 208 23.67 -0.77 4.84
CA ASN A 208 22.64 0.21 4.51
C ASN A 208 22.96 1.02 3.26
N GLU A 209 24.19 1.54 3.14
CA GLU A 209 24.69 2.25 1.96
C GLU A 209 24.47 1.42 0.70
N PHE A 210 24.88 0.15 0.73
CA PHE A 210 24.62 -0.78 -0.39
C PHE A 210 23.13 -0.88 -0.76
N SER A 211 22.25 -0.94 0.24
CA SER A 211 20.82 -0.95 -0.03
C SER A 211 20.29 0.37 -0.57
N SER A 212 20.80 1.49 -0.08
CA SER A 212 20.44 2.83 -0.51
C SER A 212 20.86 3.04 -1.96
N ASP A 213 22.08 2.65 -2.32
CA ASP A 213 22.60 2.71 -3.68
C ASP A 213 21.71 1.94 -4.67
N ILE A 214 21.26 0.74 -4.28
CA ILE A 214 20.31 -0.04 -5.12
C ILE A 214 18.96 0.67 -5.24
N SER A 215 18.44 1.22 -4.14
CA SER A 215 17.19 1.99 -4.14
C SER A 215 17.28 3.21 -5.04
N THR A 216 18.36 3.99 -4.96
CA THR A 216 18.62 5.18 -5.79
C THR A 216 18.77 4.80 -7.26
N ALA A 217 19.60 3.79 -7.57
CA ALA A 217 19.73 3.30 -8.94
C ALA A 217 18.40 2.81 -9.53
N SER A 218 17.54 2.21 -8.70
CA SER A 218 16.20 1.79 -9.12
C SER A 218 15.32 2.99 -9.44
N LEU A 219 15.33 4.02 -8.60
CA LEU A 219 14.61 5.28 -8.81
C LEU A 219 15.06 5.97 -10.11
N ASP A 220 16.36 6.08 -10.35
CA ASP A 220 16.93 6.69 -11.55
C ASP A 220 16.61 5.90 -12.84
N LEU A 221 16.47 4.58 -12.74
CA LEU A 221 15.96 3.79 -13.86
C LEU A 221 14.47 4.07 -14.12
N GLY A 222 13.69 4.24 -13.05
CA GLY A 222 12.29 4.60 -13.15
C GLY A 222 12.03 5.94 -13.82
N THR A 223 12.83 6.95 -13.48
CA THR A 223 12.72 8.28 -14.08
C THR A 223 13.02 8.26 -15.56
N LYS A 224 14.07 7.54 -15.99
CA LYS A 224 14.37 7.34 -17.41
C LYS A 224 13.23 6.66 -18.18
N ILE A 225 12.48 5.76 -17.52
CA ILE A 225 11.30 5.13 -18.14
C ILE A 225 10.13 6.13 -18.22
N MET A 226 9.93 6.95 -17.19
CA MET A 226 8.86 7.96 -17.14
C MET A 226 9.10 9.11 -18.13
N LEU A 227 10.36 9.50 -18.32
CA LEU A 227 10.78 10.59 -19.20
C LEU A 227 11.85 10.10 -20.19
N PRO A 228 11.45 9.45 -21.30
CA PRO A 228 12.38 8.86 -22.26
C PRO A 228 13.27 9.87 -23.01
N ASN A 229 12.96 11.18 -22.96
CA ASN A 229 13.64 12.24 -23.71
C ASN A 229 14.19 13.37 -22.82
N SER A 230 14.26 13.21 -21.51
CA SER A 230 14.83 14.23 -20.64
C SER A 230 16.27 13.86 -20.26
N ASP A 231 17.22 14.70 -20.64
CA ASP A 231 18.52 14.83 -19.96
C ASP A 231 18.30 15.38 -18.54
N SER A 232 17.46 14.72 -17.73
CA SER A 232 17.15 15.12 -16.36
C SER A 232 18.27 14.68 -15.42
N GLU A 233 19.49 15.17 -15.69
CA GLU A 233 20.42 15.47 -14.61
C GLU A 233 19.87 16.71 -13.87
N GLY A 234 18.98 16.51 -12.89
CA GLY A 234 18.59 17.62 -12.01
C GLY A 234 17.24 17.54 -11.29
N LYS A 235 16.27 16.75 -11.78
CA LYS A 235 15.01 16.53 -11.04
C LYS A 235 15.14 15.32 -10.12
N ASP A 236 14.82 15.48 -8.84
CA ASP A 236 14.80 14.36 -7.89
C ASP A 236 13.76 13.33 -8.37
N SER A 237 14.18 12.07 -8.50
CA SER A 237 13.35 10.94 -8.91
C SER A 237 12.09 10.81 -8.06
N VAL A 238 12.16 11.24 -6.81
CA VAL A 238 11.02 11.26 -5.87
C VAL A 238 10.00 12.35 -6.23
N ASP A 239 10.46 13.52 -6.68
CA ASP A 239 9.58 14.62 -7.08
C ASP A 239 8.79 14.28 -8.34
N LEU A 240 9.40 13.54 -9.28
CA LEU A 240 8.70 13.02 -10.48
C LEU A 240 7.59 12.02 -10.13
N ILE A 241 7.80 11.18 -9.12
CA ILE A 241 6.75 10.29 -8.60
C ILE A 241 5.61 11.11 -8.00
N ARG A 242 5.94 12.17 -7.24
CA ARG A 242 4.94 13.07 -6.64
C ARG A 242 4.16 13.84 -7.70
N ASP A 243 4.82 14.34 -8.73
CA ASP A 243 4.18 14.96 -9.90
C ASP A 243 3.22 13.99 -10.59
N SER A 244 3.65 12.74 -10.84
CA SER A 244 2.78 11.74 -11.46
C SER A 244 1.55 11.42 -10.62
N LEU A 245 1.70 11.31 -9.29
CA LEU A 245 0.57 11.13 -8.38
C LEU A 245 -0.37 12.33 -8.41
N PHE A 246 0.17 13.54 -8.43
CA PHE A 246 -0.60 14.77 -8.50
C PHE A 246 -1.40 14.86 -9.81
N SER A 247 -0.78 14.57 -10.96
CA SER A 247 -1.48 14.57 -12.25
C SER A 247 -2.67 13.61 -12.27
N ILE A 248 -2.49 12.41 -11.71
CA ILE A 248 -3.51 11.35 -11.72
C ILE A 248 -4.64 11.65 -10.70
N GLN A 249 -4.29 12.13 -9.51
CA GLN A 249 -5.26 12.28 -8.42
C GLN A 249 -5.90 13.68 -8.34
N VAL A 250 -5.25 14.71 -8.88
CA VAL A 250 -5.68 16.10 -8.79
C VAL A 250 -5.94 16.70 -10.16
N GLU A 251 -4.92 16.80 -11.01
CA GLU A 251 -4.99 17.55 -12.27
C GLU A 251 -6.08 17.00 -13.23
N GLN A 252 -5.99 15.73 -13.61
CA GLN A 252 -6.97 15.13 -14.53
C GLN A 252 -8.40 15.13 -13.97
N PRO A 253 -8.63 14.72 -12.70
CA PRO A 253 -9.95 14.84 -12.09
C PRO A 253 -10.47 16.28 -12.05
N TRP A 254 -9.61 17.27 -11.79
CA TRP A 254 -9.99 18.68 -11.78
C TRP A 254 -10.40 19.15 -13.17
N LEU A 255 -9.60 18.84 -14.19
CA LEU A 255 -9.94 19.15 -15.59
C LEU A 255 -11.29 18.55 -15.97
N LEU A 256 -11.52 17.28 -15.61
CA LEU A 256 -12.79 16.60 -15.86
C LEU A 256 -13.97 17.29 -15.17
N LEU A 257 -13.78 17.78 -13.94
CA LEU A 257 -14.81 18.46 -13.17
C LEU A 257 -15.07 19.91 -13.61
N GLN A 258 -14.13 20.56 -14.27
CA GLN A 258 -14.22 21.98 -14.66
C GLN A 258 -14.55 22.16 -16.15
N PHE A 259 -13.96 21.34 -17.01
CA PHE A 259 -14.08 21.43 -18.46
C PHE A 259 -14.85 20.25 -19.07
N GLY A 260 -15.11 19.20 -18.30
CA GLY A 260 -15.79 17.99 -18.79
C GLY A 260 -14.88 17.07 -19.60
N ASN A 261 -13.59 17.40 -19.69
CA ASN A 261 -12.55 16.63 -20.35
C ASN A 261 -11.32 16.54 -19.43
N SER A 262 -10.60 15.43 -19.44
CA SER A 262 -9.38 15.22 -18.65
C SER A 262 -8.10 15.57 -19.40
N ASN A 263 -8.17 15.88 -20.70
CA ASN A 263 -7.02 16.17 -21.54
C ASN A 263 -6.83 17.69 -21.73
N ALA A 264 -5.75 18.24 -21.17
CA ALA A 264 -5.43 19.66 -21.27
C ALA A 264 -5.14 20.12 -22.71
N GLU A 265 -4.57 19.25 -23.56
CA GLU A 265 -4.28 19.59 -24.97
C GLU A 265 -5.56 19.74 -25.80
N GLU A 266 -6.56 18.88 -25.56
CA GLU A 266 -7.87 18.96 -26.22
C GLU A 266 -8.69 20.17 -25.76
N ILE A 267 -8.54 20.57 -24.49
CA ILE A 267 -9.19 21.78 -23.95
C ILE A 267 -8.51 23.03 -24.49
N GLY A 268 -7.18 23.02 -24.58
CA GLY A 268 -6.32 24.16 -24.87
C GLY A 268 -5.54 24.57 -23.63
N THR A 269 -4.22 24.40 -23.67
CA THR A 269 -3.31 24.65 -22.53
C THR A 269 -3.43 26.07 -21.98
N ASP A 270 -3.59 27.05 -22.86
CA ASP A 270 -3.70 28.46 -22.47
C ASP A 270 -4.99 28.75 -21.68
N ARG A 271 -6.08 28.04 -22.00
CA ARG A 271 -7.37 28.15 -21.28
C ARG A 271 -7.28 27.54 -19.89
N VAL A 272 -6.67 26.35 -19.81
CA VAL A 272 -6.44 25.66 -18.53
C VAL A 272 -5.54 26.51 -17.64
N GLU A 273 -4.43 27.02 -18.19
CA GLU A 273 -3.49 27.87 -17.46
C GLU A 273 -4.14 29.18 -16.99
N ALA A 274 -4.96 29.83 -17.82
CA ALA A 274 -5.67 31.05 -17.43
C ALA A 274 -6.57 30.85 -16.20
N LEU A 275 -7.27 29.70 -16.12
CA LEU A 275 -8.15 29.41 -14.99
C LEU A 275 -7.38 28.96 -13.74
N VAL A 276 -6.39 28.05 -13.88
CA VAL A 276 -5.63 27.55 -12.72
C VAL A 276 -4.70 28.62 -12.13
N SER A 277 -4.18 29.53 -12.97
CA SER A 277 -3.30 30.61 -12.51
C SER A 277 -4.03 31.71 -11.75
N ALA A 278 -5.31 31.95 -12.05
CA ALA A 278 -6.13 32.93 -11.35
C ALA A 278 -6.44 32.46 -9.92
N SER A 279 -5.80 33.07 -8.92
CA SER A 279 -6.02 32.71 -7.52
C SER A 279 -7.46 32.99 -7.09
N PRO A 280 -8.11 32.08 -6.33
CA PRO A 280 -9.37 32.37 -5.63
C PRO A 280 -9.32 33.55 -4.66
N GLU A 281 -8.14 33.88 -4.16
CA GLU A 281 -7.93 34.89 -3.11
C GLU A 281 -7.58 36.26 -3.69
N ASP A 282 -7.18 36.32 -4.97
CA ASP A 282 -6.83 37.57 -5.64
C ASP A 282 -8.08 38.40 -5.91
N GLU A 283 -8.04 39.67 -5.50
CA GLU A 283 -9.12 40.66 -5.69
C GLU A 283 -10.52 40.17 -5.20
N ASP A 284 -10.56 39.49 -4.05
CA ASP A 284 -11.77 38.85 -3.51
C ASP A 284 -12.40 37.81 -4.48
N GLY A 285 -11.58 37.19 -5.33
CA GLY A 285 -12.00 36.19 -6.31
C GLY A 285 -12.54 36.76 -7.61
N LYS A 286 -12.58 38.09 -7.79
CA LYS A 286 -13.14 38.74 -8.99
C LYS A 286 -12.39 38.36 -10.26
N THR A 287 -11.06 38.34 -10.21
CA THR A 287 -10.22 37.95 -11.35
C THR A 287 -10.56 36.53 -11.82
N ARG A 288 -10.76 35.60 -10.88
CA ARG A 288 -11.15 34.23 -11.19
C ARG A 288 -12.58 34.15 -11.70
N GLU A 289 -13.51 34.92 -11.13
CA GLU A 289 -14.90 35.00 -11.59
C GLU A 289 -15.00 35.51 -13.03
N GLU A 290 -14.22 36.52 -13.40
CA GLU A 290 -14.15 37.03 -14.78
C GLU A 290 -13.64 35.96 -15.76
N VAL A 291 -12.57 35.24 -15.41
CA VAL A 291 -12.04 34.13 -16.23
C VAL A 291 -13.09 33.02 -16.38
N VAL A 292 -13.78 32.65 -15.29
CA VAL A 292 -14.86 31.66 -15.32
C VAL A 292 -16.02 32.13 -16.20
N LYS A 293 -16.37 33.42 -16.16
CA LYS A 293 -17.42 33.99 -16.99
C LYS A 293 -17.05 33.95 -18.48
N THR A 294 -15.84 34.38 -18.84
CA THR A 294 -15.29 34.27 -20.19
C THR A 294 -15.29 32.82 -20.66
N GLU A 295 -14.93 31.88 -19.79
CA GLU A 295 -14.93 30.45 -20.12
C GLU A 295 -16.34 29.89 -20.39
N ILE A 296 -17.37 30.38 -19.71
CA ILE A 296 -18.76 29.98 -19.95
C ILE A 296 -19.32 30.66 -21.23
N GLU A 297 -19.08 31.95 -21.40
CA GLU A 297 -19.69 32.77 -22.46
C GLU A 297 -18.99 32.60 -23.82
N ASP A 298 -17.65 32.62 -23.84
CA ASP A 298 -16.87 32.60 -25.09
C ASP A 298 -16.51 31.18 -25.54
N ASN A 299 -16.37 30.24 -24.59
CA ASN A 299 -15.95 28.86 -24.88
C ASN A 299 -17.06 27.80 -24.69
N ASP A 300 -18.30 28.21 -24.43
CA ASP A 300 -19.50 27.35 -24.27
C ASP A 300 -19.31 26.20 -23.25
N ASN A 301 -18.58 26.48 -22.16
CA ASN A 301 -18.35 25.51 -21.10
C ASN A 301 -19.55 25.39 -20.17
N ASN A 302 -20.45 24.49 -20.53
CA ASN A 302 -21.65 24.20 -19.76
C ASN A 302 -21.38 23.50 -18.41
N ASN A 303 -20.16 23.01 -18.15
CA ASN A 303 -19.85 22.25 -16.93
C ASN A 303 -19.80 23.13 -15.67
N LEU A 304 -19.48 24.42 -15.82
CA LEU A 304 -19.44 25.40 -14.73
C LEU A 304 -20.82 26.00 -14.39
N THR A 305 -21.85 25.61 -15.15
CA THR A 305 -23.21 26.16 -15.03
C THR A 305 -24.11 25.35 -14.08
N ILE A 306 -25.19 25.99 -13.67
CA ILE A 306 -26.25 25.47 -12.80
C ILE A 306 -26.71 24.02 -13.10
N PRO A 307 -27.03 23.63 -14.34
CA PRO A 307 -27.59 22.30 -14.62
C PRO A 307 -26.63 21.14 -14.34
N GLN A 308 -25.31 21.38 -14.37
CA GLN A 308 -24.31 20.32 -14.24
C GLN A 308 -23.90 20.04 -12.79
N VAL A 309 -24.34 20.84 -11.82
CA VAL A 309 -23.97 20.70 -10.40
C VAL A 309 -24.27 19.30 -9.85
N VAL A 310 -25.42 18.71 -10.21
CA VAL A 310 -25.79 17.37 -9.72
C VAL A 310 -24.89 16.29 -10.33
N ASN A 311 -24.56 16.40 -11.62
CA ASN A 311 -23.66 15.46 -12.29
C ASN A 311 -22.25 15.57 -11.72
N ARG A 312 -21.75 16.79 -11.49
CA ARG A 312 -20.46 17.06 -10.85
C ARG A 312 -20.40 16.51 -9.43
N LEU A 313 -21.45 16.67 -8.63
CA LEU A 313 -21.54 16.05 -7.30
C LEU A 313 -21.34 14.54 -7.37
N GLY A 314 -22.04 13.86 -8.29
CA GLY A 314 -21.88 12.42 -8.51
C GLY A 314 -20.46 12.04 -8.93
N MET A 315 -19.87 12.80 -9.85
CA MET A 315 -18.49 12.58 -10.30
C MET A 315 -17.48 12.78 -9.17
N VAL A 316 -17.60 13.83 -8.35
CA VAL A 316 -16.69 14.07 -7.22
C VAL A 316 -16.69 12.91 -6.23
N PHE A 317 -17.86 12.35 -5.89
CA PHE A 317 -17.90 11.16 -5.03
C PHE A 317 -17.20 9.95 -5.66
N PHE A 318 -17.39 9.75 -6.97
CA PHE A 318 -16.70 8.69 -7.68
C PHE A 318 -15.19 8.91 -7.64
N LEU A 319 -14.70 10.09 -8.01
CA LEU A 319 -13.29 10.48 -7.96
C LEU A 319 -12.68 10.31 -6.57
N LEU A 320 -13.41 10.68 -5.52
CA LEU A 320 -12.98 10.44 -4.14
C LEU A 320 -12.69 8.96 -3.88
N PHE A 321 -13.55 8.04 -4.32
CA PHE A 321 -13.31 6.60 -4.15
C PHE A 321 -12.11 6.11 -4.95
N PHE A 322 -11.88 6.65 -6.15
CA PHE A 322 -10.71 6.30 -6.95
C PHE A 322 -9.42 6.78 -6.29
N ASN A 323 -9.39 8.05 -5.89
CA ASN A 323 -8.26 8.63 -5.17
C ASN A 323 -7.98 7.89 -3.87
N LEU A 324 -9.02 7.58 -3.09
CA LEU A 324 -8.88 6.77 -1.88
C LEU A 324 -8.30 5.38 -2.20
N GLY A 325 -8.73 4.74 -3.29
CA GLY A 325 -8.18 3.46 -3.74
C GLY A 325 -6.68 3.54 -4.00
N ILE A 326 -6.24 4.52 -4.81
CA ILE A 326 -4.82 4.75 -5.11
C ILE A 326 -4.04 5.06 -3.83
N THR A 327 -4.52 6.00 -3.01
CA THR A 327 -3.89 6.39 -1.74
C THR A 327 -3.69 5.21 -0.80
N ILE A 328 -4.70 4.33 -0.64
CA ILE A 328 -4.57 3.14 0.21
C ILE A 328 -3.43 2.23 -0.27
N PHE A 329 -3.34 1.94 -1.57
CA PHE A 329 -2.29 1.07 -2.08
C PHE A 329 -0.91 1.73 -1.99
N VAL A 330 -0.80 3.02 -2.31
CA VAL A 330 0.45 3.77 -2.18
C VAL A 330 0.92 3.79 -0.72
N PHE A 331 0.04 4.06 0.23
CA PHE A 331 0.37 4.01 1.67
C PHE A 331 0.78 2.61 2.13
N LEU A 332 0.16 1.55 1.62
CA LEU A 332 0.57 0.20 1.93
C LEU A 332 1.97 -0.11 1.39
N LEU A 333 2.30 0.35 0.17
CA LEU A 333 3.63 0.19 -0.41
C LEU A 333 4.69 0.96 0.37
N MET A 334 4.45 2.24 0.68
CA MET A 334 5.36 3.08 1.49
C MET A 334 5.51 2.53 2.91
N GLY A 335 4.39 2.12 3.53
CA GLY A 335 4.39 1.50 4.85
C GLY A 335 5.20 0.21 4.91
N MET A 336 5.17 -0.62 3.85
CA MET A 336 6.02 -1.82 3.76
C MET A 336 7.50 -1.46 3.62
N MET A 337 7.83 -0.42 2.85
CA MET A 337 9.21 0.08 2.73
C MET A 337 9.74 0.50 4.10
N LEU A 338 9.01 1.33 4.85
CA LEU A 338 9.40 1.75 6.21
C LEU A 338 9.44 0.56 7.19
N PHE A 339 8.47 -0.33 7.13
CA PHE A 339 8.43 -1.52 7.98
C PHE A 339 9.62 -2.46 7.75
N SER A 340 10.11 -2.56 6.52
CA SER A 340 11.31 -3.35 6.20
C SER A 340 12.56 -2.82 6.90
N GLN A 341 12.68 -1.49 7.06
CA GLN A 341 13.78 -0.88 7.80
C GLN A 341 13.73 -1.25 9.28
N ILE A 342 12.54 -1.17 9.90
CA ILE A 342 12.34 -1.55 11.31
C ILE A 342 12.65 -3.04 11.51
N LEU A 343 12.22 -3.91 10.59
CA LEU A 343 12.55 -5.34 10.65
C LEU A 343 14.06 -5.59 10.56
N PHE A 344 14.77 -4.85 9.72
CA PHE A 344 16.22 -4.97 9.63
C PHE A 344 16.89 -4.65 10.97
N ILE A 345 16.48 -3.56 11.62
CA ILE A 345 16.98 -3.16 12.94
C ILE A 345 16.74 -4.29 13.96
N ILE A 346 15.51 -4.82 14.01
CA ILE A 346 15.15 -5.89 14.94
C ILE A 346 16.04 -7.11 14.70
N PHE A 347 16.17 -7.58 13.45
CA PHE A 347 17.01 -8.75 13.15
C PHE A 347 18.49 -8.50 13.43
N ALA A 348 18.99 -7.29 13.17
CA ALA A 348 20.37 -6.91 13.48
C ALA A 348 20.62 -6.97 15.00
N MET A 349 19.68 -6.52 15.83
CA MET A 349 19.79 -6.60 17.30
C MET A 349 19.83 -8.04 17.82
N PHE A 350 19.24 -9.01 17.11
CA PHE A 350 19.29 -10.44 17.46
C PHE A 350 20.56 -11.17 16.95
N LEU A 351 21.42 -10.51 16.15
CA LEU A 351 22.65 -11.13 15.63
C LEU A 351 23.60 -11.65 16.73
N PRO A 352 23.92 -10.89 17.79
CA PRO A 352 24.81 -11.38 18.84
C PRO A 352 24.36 -12.70 19.46
N ILE A 353 23.07 -12.81 19.77
CA ILE A 353 22.49 -14.03 20.37
C ILE A 353 22.61 -15.20 19.38
N SER A 354 22.30 -14.95 18.10
CA SER A 354 22.38 -15.98 17.06
C SER A 354 23.81 -16.47 16.85
N PHE A 355 24.79 -15.58 16.88
CA PHE A 355 26.21 -15.94 16.79
C PHE A 355 26.68 -16.73 18.00
N LEU A 356 26.24 -16.33 19.19
CA LEU A 356 26.58 -17.03 20.43
C LEU A 356 26.07 -18.47 20.41
N LEU A 357 24.81 -18.69 20.03
CA LEU A 357 24.24 -20.04 19.94
C LEU A 357 24.90 -20.88 18.84
N SER A 358 25.34 -20.25 17.75
CA SER A 358 26.01 -20.93 16.63
C SER A 358 27.37 -21.53 16.97
N MET A 359 27.97 -21.13 18.11
CA MET A 359 29.19 -21.73 18.64
C MET A 359 28.95 -23.16 19.15
N ILE A 360 27.70 -23.51 19.47
CA ILE A 360 27.32 -24.86 19.89
C ILE A 360 27.20 -25.75 18.63
N PRO A 361 27.85 -26.92 18.56
CA PRO A 361 27.87 -27.77 17.35
C PRO A 361 26.48 -28.13 16.81
N SER A 362 25.48 -28.30 17.68
CA SER A 362 24.10 -28.60 17.27
C SER A 362 23.38 -27.44 16.56
N TYR A 363 23.88 -26.21 16.68
CA TYR A 363 23.25 -24.98 16.19
C TYR A 363 24.12 -24.22 15.18
N GLU A 364 25.10 -24.88 14.54
CA GLU A 364 26.05 -24.25 13.60
C GLU A 364 25.39 -23.40 12.49
N SER A 365 24.18 -23.78 12.04
CA SER A 365 23.48 -23.04 10.99
C SER A 365 22.79 -21.77 11.47
N MET A 366 22.68 -21.52 12.79
CA MET A 366 21.94 -20.37 13.33
C MET A 366 22.57 -19.04 12.96
N ALA A 367 23.91 -18.91 13.01
CA ALA A 367 24.60 -17.70 12.59
C ALA A 367 24.38 -17.42 11.10
N LYS A 368 24.54 -18.46 10.27
CA LYS A 368 24.34 -18.38 8.82
C LYS A 368 22.91 -17.95 8.50
N GLN A 369 21.92 -18.55 9.14
CA GLN A 369 20.51 -18.20 8.99
C GLN A 369 20.23 -16.76 9.45
N ALA A 370 20.78 -16.31 10.57
CA ALA A 370 20.59 -14.95 11.06
C ALA A 370 21.20 -13.91 10.12
N ILE A 371 22.43 -14.13 9.63
CA ILE A 371 23.05 -13.26 8.62
C ILE A 371 22.19 -13.21 7.35
N VAL A 372 21.77 -14.37 6.85
CA VAL A 372 20.91 -14.45 5.65
C VAL A 372 19.58 -13.73 5.87
N ARG A 373 19.00 -13.79 7.08
CA ARG A 373 17.76 -13.04 7.39
C ARG A 373 17.97 -11.54 7.40
N VAL A 374 19.05 -11.06 8.00
CA VAL A 374 19.41 -9.63 7.99
C VAL A 374 19.63 -9.16 6.56
N PHE A 375 20.41 -9.92 5.77
CA PHE A 375 20.65 -9.64 4.37
C PHE A 375 19.37 -9.67 3.51
N ASN A 376 18.51 -10.67 3.69
CA ASN A 376 17.23 -10.73 2.99
C ASN A 376 16.32 -9.56 3.35
N THR A 377 16.37 -9.07 4.59
CA THR A 377 15.53 -7.94 5.03
C THR A 377 16.00 -6.64 4.41
N ILE A 378 17.31 -6.39 4.37
CA ILE A 378 17.83 -5.20 3.69
C ILE A 378 17.62 -5.29 2.17
N MET A 379 17.81 -6.47 1.56
CA MET A 379 17.50 -6.68 0.15
C MET A 379 16.00 -6.50 -0.14
N THR A 380 15.14 -6.80 0.85
CA THR A 380 13.69 -6.54 0.74
C THR A 380 13.37 -5.06 0.67
N ARG A 381 14.08 -4.20 1.42
CA ARG A 381 13.96 -2.74 1.31
C ARG A 381 14.23 -2.29 -0.12
N ALA A 382 15.40 -2.63 -0.65
CA ALA A 382 15.81 -2.27 -2.00
C ALA A 382 14.84 -2.83 -3.07
N GLY A 383 14.42 -4.09 -2.94
CA GLY A 383 13.46 -4.73 -3.84
C GLY A 383 12.07 -4.05 -3.82
N ILE A 384 11.58 -3.63 -2.65
CA ILE A 384 10.33 -2.87 -2.55
C ILE A 384 10.48 -1.54 -3.27
N THR A 385 11.58 -0.80 -3.06
CA THR A 385 11.83 0.46 -3.78
C THR A 385 11.77 0.25 -5.29
N LEU A 386 12.47 -0.76 -5.81
CA LEU A 386 12.45 -1.09 -7.24
C LEU A 386 11.03 -1.39 -7.74
N ILE A 387 10.28 -2.24 -7.04
CA ILE A 387 8.91 -2.58 -7.42
C ILE A 387 8.01 -1.34 -7.44
N VAL A 388 8.13 -0.48 -6.43
CA VAL A 388 7.37 0.76 -6.34
C VAL A 388 7.72 1.69 -7.49
N THR A 389 9.01 1.86 -7.78
CA THR A 389 9.45 2.67 -8.90
C THR A 389 8.87 2.17 -10.21
N VAL A 390 8.94 0.86 -10.48
CA VAL A 390 8.32 0.25 -11.67
C VAL A 390 6.81 0.47 -11.69
N ALA A 391 6.14 0.41 -10.54
CA ALA A 391 4.71 0.69 -10.42
C ALA A 391 4.39 2.13 -10.88
N PHE A 392 5.17 3.10 -10.44
CA PHE A 392 5.02 4.50 -10.83
C PHE A 392 5.41 4.76 -12.29
N SER A 393 6.42 4.06 -12.81
CA SER A 393 6.75 4.13 -14.23
C SER A 393 5.60 3.60 -15.10
N ILE A 394 5.02 2.45 -14.76
CA ILE A 394 3.85 1.89 -15.48
C ILE A 394 2.64 2.82 -15.34
N SER A 395 2.43 3.38 -14.14
CA SER A 395 1.40 4.39 -13.87
C SER A 395 1.51 5.58 -14.83
N SER A 396 2.70 6.15 -14.97
CA SER A 396 2.96 7.26 -15.88
C SER A 396 2.80 6.86 -17.35
N MET A 397 3.18 5.64 -17.73
CA MET A 397 2.91 5.14 -19.08
C MET A 397 1.41 5.03 -19.39
N PHE A 398 0.60 4.57 -18.43
CA PHE A 398 -0.86 4.55 -18.59
C PHE A 398 -1.45 5.94 -18.68
N TYR A 399 -0.88 6.91 -17.95
CA TYR A 399 -1.23 8.32 -18.10
C TYR A 399 -0.89 8.83 -19.51
N ASN A 400 0.30 8.57 -20.05
CA ASN A 400 0.69 9.06 -21.38
C ASN A 400 -0.13 8.46 -22.53
N ILE A 401 -0.61 7.22 -22.37
CA ILE A 401 -1.48 6.56 -23.36
C ILE A 401 -2.96 6.94 -23.14
N SER A 402 -3.29 7.61 -22.02
CA SER A 402 -4.67 7.90 -21.65
C SER A 402 -5.37 8.94 -22.52
N THR A 403 -4.65 9.67 -23.37
CA THR A 403 -5.23 10.64 -24.31
C THR A 403 -6.26 9.99 -25.24
N ASP A 404 -6.11 8.70 -25.56
CA ASP A 404 -7.04 7.99 -26.44
C ASP A 404 -8.16 7.23 -25.69
N TYR A 405 -8.18 7.26 -24.36
CA TYR A 405 -9.09 6.46 -23.52
C TYR A 405 -9.90 7.31 -22.54
N PRO A 406 -11.15 6.91 -22.20
CA PRO A 406 -11.93 7.61 -21.19
C PRO A 406 -11.20 7.61 -19.83
N PHE A 407 -11.19 8.77 -19.15
CA PHE A 407 -10.55 8.96 -17.84
C PHE A 407 -10.86 7.82 -16.84
N PHE A 408 -12.12 7.41 -16.73
CA PHE A 408 -12.51 6.37 -15.77
C PHE A 408 -11.88 5.00 -16.04
N MET A 409 -11.59 4.68 -17.31
CA MET A 409 -10.89 3.45 -17.68
C MET A 409 -9.44 3.50 -17.23
N VAL A 410 -8.81 4.67 -17.37
CA VAL A 410 -7.42 4.92 -16.96
C VAL A 410 -7.31 4.88 -15.45
N ALA A 411 -8.21 5.56 -14.74
CA ALA A 411 -8.29 5.52 -13.27
C ALA A 411 -8.54 4.10 -12.75
N PHE A 412 -9.36 3.31 -13.44
CA PHE A 412 -9.56 1.89 -13.09
C PHE A 412 -8.31 1.06 -13.32
N LEU A 413 -7.64 1.23 -14.47
CA LEU A 413 -6.39 0.57 -14.78
C LEU A 413 -5.30 0.92 -13.76
N GLN A 414 -5.30 2.16 -13.27
CA GLN A 414 -4.39 2.63 -12.23
C GLN A 414 -4.57 1.88 -10.91
N ILE A 415 -5.83 1.74 -10.47
CA ILE A 415 -6.14 0.95 -9.27
C ILE A 415 -5.74 -0.50 -9.49
N VAL A 416 -6.07 -1.09 -10.64
CA VAL A 416 -5.68 -2.48 -10.96
C VAL A 416 -4.17 -2.64 -10.98
N CYS A 417 -3.42 -1.65 -11.46
CA CYS A 417 -1.96 -1.64 -11.47
C CYS A 417 -1.40 -1.68 -10.05
N PHE A 418 -1.72 -0.66 -9.22
CA PHE A 418 -1.23 -0.60 -7.85
C PHE A 418 -1.71 -1.78 -6.99
N ALA A 419 -2.98 -2.16 -7.12
CA ALA A 419 -3.54 -3.31 -6.41
C ALA A 419 -2.89 -4.62 -6.86
N GLY A 420 -2.69 -4.80 -8.16
CA GLY A 420 -2.08 -5.99 -8.75
C GLY A 420 -0.65 -6.15 -8.28
N ILE A 421 0.14 -5.08 -8.31
CA ILE A 421 1.51 -5.05 -7.81
C ILE A 421 1.54 -5.35 -6.32
N TYR A 422 0.67 -4.73 -5.52
CA TYR A 422 0.58 -5.01 -4.09
C TYR A 422 0.22 -6.47 -3.80
N MET A 423 -0.79 -7.02 -4.48
CA MET A 423 -1.22 -8.42 -4.30
C MET A 423 -0.16 -9.43 -4.74
N LYS A 424 0.66 -9.07 -5.73
CA LYS A 424 1.75 -9.89 -6.26
C LYS A 424 3.12 -9.56 -5.68
N LEU A 425 3.19 -8.65 -4.72
CA LEU A 425 4.44 -8.22 -4.11
C LEU A 425 5.23 -9.38 -3.51
N GLY A 426 4.55 -10.36 -2.88
CA GLY A 426 5.22 -11.55 -2.36
C GLY A 426 5.89 -12.41 -3.45
N ASP A 427 5.28 -12.50 -4.63
CA ASP A 427 5.84 -13.24 -5.78
C ASP A 427 7.01 -12.44 -6.39
N LEU A 428 6.85 -11.12 -6.57
CA LEU A 428 7.91 -10.24 -7.06
C LEU A 428 9.13 -10.20 -6.13
N MET A 429 8.89 -10.12 -4.82
CA MET A 429 9.95 -10.17 -3.81
C MET A 429 10.69 -11.52 -3.80
N SER A 430 10.00 -12.61 -4.15
CA SER A 430 10.63 -13.94 -4.19
C SER A 430 11.71 -14.05 -5.28
N MET A 431 11.67 -13.20 -6.31
CA MET A 431 12.71 -13.11 -7.35
C MET A 431 14.01 -12.48 -6.82
N PHE A 432 13.93 -11.68 -5.75
CA PHE A 432 15.07 -11.00 -5.13
C PHE A 432 15.62 -11.71 -3.88
N SER A 433 14.85 -12.60 -3.25
CA SER A 433 15.32 -13.34 -2.07
C SER A 433 16.21 -14.52 -2.47
N LEU A 434 17.49 -14.51 -2.06
CA LEU A 434 18.48 -15.57 -2.33
C LEU A 434 18.18 -16.92 -1.64
N ASN A 435 17.06 -17.06 -0.93
CA ASN A 435 16.60 -18.32 -0.33
C ASN A 435 15.08 -18.43 -0.39
N ALA A 436 14.59 -19.17 -1.40
CA ALA A 436 13.18 -19.44 -1.66
C ALA A 436 12.44 -20.23 -0.55
N ASN A 437 13.13 -20.64 0.53
CA ASN A 437 12.52 -21.41 1.62
C ASN A 437 11.89 -20.56 2.73
N ASP A 438 12.42 -19.36 3.02
CA ASP A 438 11.86 -18.49 4.09
C ASP A 438 10.80 -17.50 3.53
N SER A 439 10.91 -17.07 2.26
CA SER A 439 9.94 -16.19 1.58
C SER A 439 8.58 -16.86 1.35
N GLN A 440 8.55 -18.19 1.21
CA GLN A 440 7.31 -18.99 1.17
C GLN A 440 6.51 -18.93 2.49
N SER A 441 7.16 -18.64 3.62
CA SER A 441 6.52 -18.73 4.95
C SER A 441 5.85 -17.42 5.40
N MET A 442 6.25 -16.28 4.84
CA MET A 442 5.73 -14.95 5.20
C MET A 442 4.47 -14.62 4.36
N GLY A 443 4.54 -14.80 3.04
CA GLY A 443 3.40 -14.58 2.14
C GLY A 443 2.25 -15.58 2.37
N ARG A 444 2.53 -16.87 2.55
CA ARG A 444 1.46 -17.88 2.74
C ARG A 444 0.73 -17.77 4.08
N ARG A 445 1.28 -17.13 5.11
CA ARG A 445 0.64 -17.05 6.44
C ARG A 445 -0.30 -15.87 6.59
N ILE A 446 -0.01 -14.76 5.91
CA ILE A 446 -0.83 -13.53 5.93
C ILE A 446 -2.01 -13.66 4.96
N PHE A 447 -1.80 -14.21 3.75
CA PHE A 447 -2.83 -14.22 2.69
C PHE A 447 -3.84 -15.39 2.76
N ARG A 448 -3.60 -16.45 3.55
CA ARG A 448 -4.53 -17.59 3.63
C ARG A 448 -5.72 -17.35 4.56
N ARG A 449 -5.56 -16.54 5.61
CA ARG A 449 -6.61 -16.31 6.61
C ARG A 449 -7.86 -15.66 6.00
N PRO A 450 -7.79 -14.55 5.22
CA PRO A 450 -9.01 -13.97 4.64
C PRO A 450 -9.66 -14.87 3.56
N TYR A 451 -8.86 -15.60 2.77
CA TYR A 451 -9.38 -16.50 1.73
C TYR A 451 -10.13 -17.71 2.33
N LEU A 452 -9.66 -18.25 3.45
CA LEU A 452 -10.37 -19.30 4.18
C LEU A 452 -11.71 -18.78 4.73
N TYR A 453 -11.79 -17.57 5.28
CA TYR A 453 -13.07 -17.00 5.73
C TYR A 453 -14.07 -16.79 4.58
N LEU A 454 -13.61 -16.37 3.40
CA LEU A 454 -14.43 -16.27 2.18
C LEU A 454 -14.89 -17.64 1.68
N ALA A 455 -14.02 -18.63 1.62
CA ALA A 455 -14.35 -20.00 1.20
C ALA A 455 -15.33 -20.71 2.16
N HIS A 456 -15.30 -20.38 3.46
CA HIS A 456 -16.27 -20.89 4.44
C HIS A 456 -17.64 -20.17 4.32
N ARG A 457 -17.65 -18.90 3.92
CA ARG A 457 -18.89 -18.13 3.71
C ARG A 457 -19.57 -18.50 2.39
N ALA A 458 -18.79 -18.73 1.33
CA ALA A 458 -19.28 -19.23 0.04
C ALA A 458 -19.97 -20.59 0.20
N ARG A 459 -19.35 -21.55 0.90
CA ARG A 459 -19.94 -22.88 1.14
C ARG A 459 -21.20 -22.88 2.01
N ARG A 460 -21.40 -21.88 2.88
CA ARG A 460 -22.69 -21.69 3.61
C ARG A 460 -23.76 -21.05 2.74
N MET A 461 -23.37 -20.16 1.84
CA MET A 461 -24.28 -19.50 0.91
C MET A 461 -24.80 -20.49 -0.14
N GLU A 462 -23.91 -21.35 -0.65
CA GLU A 462 -24.22 -22.43 -1.58
C GLU A 462 -25.24 -23.42 -0.98
N ARG A 463 -25.09 -23.81 0.29
CA ARG A 463 -26.09 -24.68 0.97
C ARG A 463 -27.42 -23.98 1.24
N ARG A 464 -27.42 -22.66 1.43
CA ARG A 464 -28.66 -21.88 1.61
C ARG A 464 -29.38 -21.63 0.29
N LEU A 465 -28.63 -21.48 -0.81
CA LEU A 465 -29.18 -21.39 -2.16
C LEU A 465 -29.68 -22.75 -2.64
N ALA A 466 -28.92 -23.83 -2.45
CA ALA A 466 -29.38 -25.19 -2.75
C ALA A 466 -30.62 -25.57 -1.92
N GLY A 467 -30.65 -25.22 -0.62
CA GLY A 467 -31.82 -25.43 0.24
C GLY A 467 -33.03 -24.57 -0.14
N ALA A 468 -32.81 -23.36 -0.68
CA ALA A 468 -33.88 -22.48 -1.17
C ALA A 468 -34.42 -22.93 -2.54
N VAL A 469 -33.57 -23.49 -3.40
CA VAL A 469 -33.97 -24.07 -4.70
C VAL A 469 -34.74 -25.38 -4.52
N THR A 470 -34.42 -26.19 -3.50
CA THR A 470 -35.23 -27.38 -3.17
C THR A 470 -36.51 -27.08 -2.40
N ALA A 471 -36.55 -26.01 -1.60
CA ALA A 471 -37.74 -25.62 -0.85
C ALA A 471 -38.70 -24.70 -1.65
N GLY A 472 -38.22 -24.05 -2.71
CA GLY A 472 -39.03 -23.23 -3.62
C GLY A 472 -39.70 -24.00 -4.77
N GLY A 473 -39.36 -25.28 -4.96
CA GLY A 473 -39.80 -26.09 -6.10
C GLY A 473 -41.03 -26.98 -5.86
N VAL A 474 -41.92 -26.64 -4.91
CA VAL A 474 -43.18 -27.41 -4.67
C VAL A 474 -44.43 -26.64 -5.13
N ALA A 475 -44.28 -25.42 -5.66
CA ALA A 475 -45.41 -24.63 -6.18
C ALA A 475 -45.13 -24.16 -7.60
N GLY A 476 -45.36 -25.02 -8.59
CA GLY A 476 -45.45 -24.59 -9.99
C GLY A 476 -44.78 -25.52 -10.99
N ALA A 477 -45.43 -26.64 -11.32
CA ALA A 477 -45.39 -27.27 -12.64
C ALA A 477 -46.37 -28.45 -12.68
N VAL A 478 -47.67 -28.16 -12.52
CA VAL A 478 -48.74 -29.05 -13.00
C VAL A 478 -49.25 -28.42 -14.29
N ALA A 479 -48.54 -28.65 -15.40
CA ALA A 479 -49.00 -28.34 -16.75
C ALA A 479 -48.13 -29.03 -17.81
N GLY A 480 -48.76 -29.93 -18.58
CA GLY A 480 -48.46 -30.38 -19.95
C GLY A 480 -47.00 -30.65 -20.33
N SER A 481 -46.57 -31.90 -20.43
CA SER A 481 -46.62 -32.71 -21.66
C SER A 481 -45.85 -32.12 -22.86
N SER A 482 -44.73 -32.74 -23.25
CA SER A 482 -44.55 -33.41 -24.55
C SER A 482 -43.06 -33.59 -24.94
N VAL A 483 -42.76 -34.75 -25.54
CA VAL A 483 -41.60 -35.08 -26.42
C VAL A 483 -40.21 -35.13 -25.74
N ALA A 484 -39.34 -36.15 -25.84
CA ALA A 484 -39.23 -37.48 -26.44
C ALA A 484 -38.08 -38.16 -25.66
N GLY A 485 -38.13 -39.44 -25.29
CA GLY A 485 -37.96 -40.55 -26.23
C GLY A 485 -36.50 -40.72 -26.66
N LYS A 486 -35.64 -41.35 -25.84
CA LYS A 486 -34.61 -42.28 -26.32
C LYS A 486 -34.11 -43.23 -25.23
N ARG A 487 -34.17 -44.50 -25.60
CA ARG A 487 -33.90 -45.74 -24.87
C ARG A 487 -32.51 -46.26 -25.26
N ALA A 488 -31.72 -46.73 -24.29
CA ALA A 488 -30.73 -47.82 -24.37
C ALA A 488 -29.92 -47.82 -23.04
N GLU A 489 -30.24 -48.63 -22.03
CA GLU A 489 -29.89 -50.05 -21.89
C GLU A 489 -28.40 -50.30 -21.60
N ARG A 490 -28.05 -50.54 -20.31
CA ARG A 490 -27.35 -51.75 -19.87
C ARG A 490 -27.22 -51.83 -18.34
N LYS A 491 -27.64 -52.98 -17.84
CA LYS A 491 -27.57 -53.51 -16.47
C LYS A 491 -26.34 -54.43 -16.41
N ASN A 492 -25.59 -54.46 -15.30
CA ASN A 492 -24.93 -55.62 -14.68
C ASN A 492 -23.95 -55.14 -13.58
N THR A 493 -24.32 -55.28 -12.29
CA THR A 493 -23.89 -56.34 -11.34
C THR A 493 -22.39 -56.27 -11.02
N ALA A 494 -21.99 -55.72 -9.86
CA ALA A 494 -21.91 -56.38 -8.54
C ALA A 494 -20.71 -57.35 -8.41
N SER A 495 -19.71 -56.99 -7.59
CA SER A 495 -19.37 -57.69 -6.34
C SER A 495 -18.05 -57.19 -5.74
N LYS A 496 -18.07 -57.04 -4.41
CA LYS A 496 -16.92 -57.03 -3.50
C LYS A 496 -15.97 -58.19 -3.77
N GLU A 497 -14.66 -57.98 -3.60
CA GLU A 497 -13.91 -58.79 -2.62
C GLU A 497 -12.60 -58.15 -2.15
N ASN A 498 -12.32 -58.47 -0.89
CA ASN A 498 -11.21 -58.11 -0.02
C ASN A 498 -9.92 -58.82 -0.47
N ARG A 499 -8.75 -58.20 -0.39
CA ARG A 499 -7.47 -58.95 -0.45
C ARG A 499 -6.39 -58.32 0.44
N GLY A 500 -6.01 -59.08 1.46
CA GLY A 500 -4.88 -58.82 2.34
C GLY A 500 -3.55 -59.30 1.78
N ASN A 501 -2.49 -58.82 2.43
CA ASN A 501 -1.06 -59.12 2.24
C ASN A 501 -0.71 -60.61 2.10
N THR A 502 0.28 -60.93 1.26
CA THR A 502 1.62 -61.43 1.69
C THR A 502 2.55 -61.71 0.49
N THR A 503 3.75 -61.14 0.58
CA THR A 503 5.09 -61.63 0.17
C THR A 503 5.23 -62.77 -0.86
N SER A 504 6.00 -62.54 -1.94
CA SER A 504 7.36 -63.11 -2.13
C SER A 504 7.88 -62.95 -3.56
N SER A 505 9.21 -62.83 -3.65
CA SER A 505 10.11 -63.36 -4.69
C SER A 505 10.30 -62.62 -6.03
N MET A 506 11.55 -62.11 -6.14
CA MET A 506 12.47 -62.12 -7.29
C MET A 506 12.13 -61.41 -8.60
N GLY A 507 13.12 -60.61 -9.03
CA GLY A 507 13.22 -59.97 -10.34
C GLY A 507 14.03 -58.69 -10.24
#